data_AF-A0A935Z317-F1
#
_entry.id   AF-A0A935Z317-F1
#
_cell.length_a   1.000
_cell.length_b   1.000
_cell.length_c   1.000
_cell.angle_alpha   90.00
_cell.angle_beta   90.00
_cell.angle_gamma   90.00
#
_symmetry.space_group_name_H-M   'P 1'
#
loop_
_entity.id
_entity.type
_entity.pdbx_description
1 polymer ?
#
loop_
_entity_poly.entity_id
_entity_poly.type
_entity_poly.pdbx_seq_one_letter_code
_entity_poly.pdbx_strand_id
1 'polypeptide(L)' 'MENQKSSSGKCPVMHGGNTSGQSTMNWWPKALNLDILHQHDSKTNPLGENFNYAEEFKKLDLNANPRVKTPTT' A
#
# COMPACT_ATOMS: atom_id res chain seq x y z
N MET A 1 -6.04 19.79 -31.13
CA MET A 1 -6.65 18.53 -30.65
C MET A 1 -5.51 17.55 -30.30
N GLU A 2 -5.83 16.48 -29.57
CA GLU A 2 -4.94 15.47 -28.95
C GLU A 2 -4.25 15.88 -27.62
N ASN A 3 -4.76 15.37 -26.50
CA ASN A 3 -3.98 15.18 -25.28
C ASN A 3 -3.94 13.68 -24.97
N GLN A 4 -2.79 13.09 -25.31
CA GLN A 4 -2.39 11.71 -25.04
C GLN A 4 -2.44 11.43 -23.53
N LYS A 5 -3.51 10.78 -23.04
CA LYS A 5 -3.54 10.24 -21.69
C LYS A 5 -3.06 8.79 -21.72
N SER A 6 -1.77 8.63 -21.42
CA SER A 6 -1.06 7.36 -21.28
C SER A 6 -1.86 6.33 -20.46
N SER A 7 -1.99 5.14 -21.02
CA SER A 7 -2.65 3.95 -20.46
C SER A 7 -1.82 3.27 -19.34
N SER A 8 -1.12 4.04 -18.52
CA SER A 8 -0.07 3.57 -17.60
C SER A 8 -0.60 3.00 -16.27
N GLY A 9 -1.64 2.16 -16.32
CA GLY A 9 -2.16 1.52 -15.10
C GLY A 9 -3.42 0.65 -15.26
N LYS A 10 -3.92 0.44 -16.49
CA LYS A 10 -5.07 -0.44 -16.72
C LYS A 10 -4.56 -1.85 -16.94
N CYS A 11 -4.91 -2.75 -16.01
CA CYS A 11 -4.68 -4.19 -16.17
C CYS A 11 -5.32 -4.63 -17.51
N PRO A 12 -4.56 -5.20 -18.46
CA PRO A 12 -5.03 -5.46 -19.83
C PRO A 12 -6.11 -6.52 -19.93
N VAL A 13 -6.33 -7.30 -18.85
CA VAL A 13 -7.43 -8.25 -18.73
C VAL A 13 -8.25 -7.84 -17.50
N MET A 14 -9.44 -7.30 -17.74
CA MET A 14 -10.38 -6.95 -16.67
C MET A 14 -10.92 -8.24 -16.04
N HIS A 15 -10.23 -8.74 -15.01
CA HIS A 15 -10.82 -9.69 -14.09
C HIS A 15 -11.82 -8.91 -13.23
N GLY A 16 -13.12 -9.23 -13.38
CA GLY A 16 -14.20 -8.65 -12.58
C GLY A 16 -14.10 -9.10 -11.13
N GLY A 17 -13.15 -8.53 -10.39
CA GLY A 17 -13.05 -8.69 -8.94
C GLY A 17 -13.94 -7.69 -8.23
N ASN A 18 -14.19 -7.92 -6.94
CA ASN A 18 -15.01 -7.06 -6.07
C ASN A 18 -14.49 -5.60 -5.93
N THR A 19 -13.39 -5.26 -6.59
CA THR A 19 -12.74 -3.95 -6.61
C THR A 19 -12.84 -3.24 -7.96
N SER A 20 -13.47 -3.82 -8.99
CA SER A 20 -13.52 -3.26 -10.35
C SER A 20 -14.67 -2.27 -10.60
N GLY A 21 -15.26 -1.69 -9.56
CA GLY A 21 -16.30 -0.66 -9.68
C GLY A 21 -15.73 0.68 -10.15
N GLN A 22 -16.50 1.45 -10.92
CA GLN A 22 -16.11 2.84 -11.25
C GLN A 22 -16.02 3.66 -9.95
N SER A 23 -14.83 4.15 -9.62
CA SER A 23 -14.65 5.05 -8.48
C SER A 23 -15.43 6.35 -8.70
N THR A 24 -16.14 6.82 -7.67
CA THR A 24 -16.85 8.12 -7.65
C THR A 24 -15.92 9.27 -8.05
N MET A 25 -14.62 9.16 -7.77
CA MET A 25 -13.60 10.14 -8.17
C MET A 25 -13.42 10.27 -9.69
N ASN A 26 -13.83 9.29 -10.49
CA ASN A 26 -13.81 9.40 -11.94
C ASN A 26 -14.79 10.47 -12.46
N TRP A 27 -15.90 10.68 -11.74
CA TRP A 27 -16.92 11.67 -12.07
C TRP A 27 -16.60 13.04 -11.48
N TRP A 28 -15.91 13.08 -10.34
CA TRP A 28 -15.59 14.32 -9.60
C TRP A 28 -14.09 14.42 -9.29
N PRO A 29 -13.23 14.61 -10.31
CA PRO A 29 -11.77 14.54 -10.14
C PRO A 29 -11.15 15.66 -9.28
N LYS A 30 -11.93 16.69 -8.92
CA LYS A 30 -11.50 17.79 -8.02
C LYS A 30 -12.13 17.69 -6.63
N ALA A 31 -12.88 16.65 -6.32
CA ALA A 31 -13.41 16.43 -4.98
C ALA A 31 -12.27 16.17 -3.99
N LEU A 32 -12.46 16.61 -2.74
CA LEU A 32 -11.49 16.37 -1.68
C LEU A 32 -11.37 14.86 -1.43
N ASN A 33 -10.15 14.33 -1.52
CA ASN A 33 -9.88 12.92 -1.29
C ASN A 33 -9.72 12.64 0.21
N LEU A 34 -10.70 11.95 0.79
CA LEU A 34 -10.68 11.52 2.20
C LEU A 34 -10.11 10.11 2.38
N ASP A 35 -9.69 9.44 1.31
CA ASP A 35 -9.21 8.07 1.37
C ASP A 35 -7.94 7.93 2.21
N ILE A 36 -7.20 9.02 2.40
CA ILE A 36 -6.01 9.05 3.24
C ILE A 36 -6.32 8.88 4.74
N LEU A 37 -7.51 9.27 5.19
CA LEU A 37 -7.85 9.27 6.60
C LEU A 37 -8.17 7.87 7.15
N HIS A 38 -8.42 6.90 6.28
CA HIS A 38 -8.65 5.51 6.65
C HIS A 38 -7.49 4.58 6.28
N GLN A 39 -6.43 5.11 5.66
CA GLN A 39 -5.21 4.35 5.39
C GLN A 39 -4.52 4.00 6.72
N HIS A 40 -4.27 2.71 6.93
CA HIS A 40 -3.69 2.15 8.16
C HIS A 40 -4.61 2.11 9.40
N ASP A 41 -5.92 1.94 9.22
CA ASP A 41 -6.82 1.60 10.33
C ASP A 41 -6.42 0.26 10.99
N SER A 42 -6.53 0.19 12.32
CA SER A 42 -6.20 -0.98 13.14
C SER A 42 -6.99 -2.22 12.74
N LYS A 43 -8.22 -2.05 12.21
CA LYS A 43 -9.06 -3.15 11.68
C LYS A 43 -8.40 -3.93 10.54
N THR A 44 -7.53 -3.26 9.78
CA THR A 44 -6.84 -3.87 8.64
C THR A 44 -5.47 -4.44 9.02
N ASN A 45 -5.01 -4.21 10.25
CA ASN A 45 -3.73 -4.73 10.72
C ASN A 45 -3.86 -6.22 11.11
N PRO A 46 -3.21 -7.15 10.36
CA PRO A 46 -3.31 -8.58 10.64
C PRO A 46 -2.52 -9.01 11.89
N LEU A 47 -1.65 -8.14 12.44
CA LEU A 47 -0.78 -8.46 13.57
C LEU A 47 -1.50 -8.31 14.92
N GLY A 48 -2.65 -7.64 14.94
CA GLY A 48 -3.44 -7.42 16.15
C GLY A 48 -2.91 -6.29 17.05
N GLU A 49 -3.73 -5.90 18.03
CA GLU A 49 -3.48 -4.73 18.90
C GLU A 49 -2.28 -4.89 19.83
N ASN A 50 -1.96 -6.14 20.20
CA ASN A 50 -0.90 -6.45 21.15
C ASN A 50 0.48 -6.65 20.51
N PHE A 51 0.58 -6.54 19.18
CA PHE A 51 1.85 -6.79 18.49
C PHE A 51 2.78 -5.58 18.56
N ASN A 52 3.98 -5.78 19.11
CA ASN A 52 5.02 -4.76 19.17
C ASN A 52 6.18 -5.13 18.25
N TYR A 53 6.24 -4.47 17.09
CA TYR A 53 7.29 -4.70 16.09
C TYR A 53 8.70 -4.47 16.66
N ALA A 54 8.89 -3.46 17.53
CA ALA A 54 10.20 -3.14 18.07
C ALA A 54 10.73 -4.25 19.00
N GLU A 55 9.84 -4.90 19.76
CA GLU A 55 10.22 -6.03 20.63
C GLU A 55 10.52 -7.29 19.83
N GLU A 56 9.71 -7.61 18.82
CA GLU A 56 9.95 -8.77 17.96
C GLU A 56 11.21 -8.60 17.11
N PHE A 57 11.51 -7.39 16.65
CA PHE A 57 12.72 -7.11 15.89
C PHE A 57 14.00 -7.38 16.70
N LYS A 58 14.00 -7.14 18.01
CA LYS A 58 15.17 -7.43 18.87
C LYS A 58 15.49 -8.92 18.97
N LYS A 59 14.50 -9.79 18.78
CA LYS A 59 14.68 -11.25 18.80
C LYS A 59 15.24 -11.78 17.49
N LEU A 60 15.25 -10.97 16.43
CA LEU A 60 15.69 -11.37 15.10
C LEU A 60 17.22 -11.50 15.07
N ASP A 61 17.72 -12.68 14.67
CA ASP A 61 19.15 -12.90 14.45
C ASP A 61 19.59 -12.22 13.14
N LEU A 62 20.27 -11.09 13.28
CA LEU A 62 20.77 -10.29 12.17
C LEU A 62 22.00 -10.92 11.50
N ASN A 63 22.69 -11.84 12.17
CA ASN A 63 23.90 -12.49 11.62
C ASN A 63 23.55 -13.49 10.51
N ALA A 64 22.35 -14.07 10.56
CA ALA A 64 21.85 -15.00 9.56
C ALA A 64 21.45 -14.31 8.24
N ASN A 65 21.33 -12.97 8.22
CA ASN A 65 20.84 -12.24 7.06
C ASN A 65 21.94 -11.33 6.45
N PRO A 66 22.62 -11.76 5.36
CA PRO A 66 23.79 -11.06 4.81
C PRO A 66 23.51 -9.64 4.30
N ARG A 67 22.23 -9.24 4.19
CA ARG A 67 21.80 -7.90 3.78
C ARG A 67 21.73 -6.88 4.93
N VAL A 68 21.76 -7.33 6.19
CA VAL A 68 21.65 -6.45 7.37
C VAL A 68 23.02 -6.02 7.89
N LYS A 69 24.12 -6.41 7.21
CA LYS A 69 25.44 -5.86 7.51
C LYS A 69 25.41 -4.37 7.22
N THR A 70 25.32 -3.59 8.28
CA THR A 70 25.31 -2.14 8.27
C THR A 70 26.52 -1.62 7.48
N PRO A 71 26.39 -0.46 6.79
CA PRO A 71 27.56 0.21 6.27
C PRO A 71 28.43 0.59 7.48
N THR A 72 29.63 0.00 7.53
CA THR A 72 30.65 0.37 8.51
C THR A 72 31.25 1.69 8.04
N THR A 73 31.03 2.74 8.84
CA THR A 73 31.61 4.09 8.75
C THR A 73 31.14 4.95 7.58
#